data_AF-A0A956TC79-F1
#
_entry.id   AF-A0A956TC79-F1
#
_cell.length_a   1.000
_cell.length_b   1.000
_cell.length_c   1.000
_cell.angle_alpha   90.00
_cell.angle_beta   90.00
_cell.angle_gamma   90.00
#
_symmetry.space_group_name_H-M   'P 1'
#
loop_
_entity.id
_entity.type
_entity.pdbx_description
1 polymer ?
#
loop_
_entity_poly.entity_id
_entity_poly.type
_entity_poly.pdbx_seq_one_letter_code
_entity_poly.pdbx_strand_id
1 'polypeptide(L)'
;GPIQAVLHGAGASRDSKFEHKDPERVEQCFRAKLDGTLALMELTRQDTLDFFVAFGSISGRFGANGHADYSMANDMMAKLVSWYRGQRPEVSSTTFHWHAWGDVGMATRAETQLGLQMVDLAFMPAHEGVEHLLRELTNGCPDPEVLITDEHYYRRFYYQEPAQPQTCPMLIGGQPSPDGFSLTLDPEQEIFLKEHRLDDTALLPMVVALELLVEAALPDSQGGCELHRVEALAGLKFHRDQPRRLQLKTDPQPSAGLRTELIAEVRAGDGTLLEAERVFFRAEVTPLTGAARPEPVAPPEGSWQPVHYHDRGARLFHGPALRALRRVQQTSTRLWGRLVSPAAVELGGTRRPTVGWRVPCAALDACLYAVGTLAWGQQPRQTVPKSIGRLRIFDQPRPREECTVEVLFLRRQEESGFFEFRLFGQQGRPLLEALDYQLQWLGSPALVARD
;
A
#
# COMPACT_ATOMS: atom_id res chain seq x y z
N GLY A 1 -52.10 10.35 -5.35
CA GLY A 1 -51.83 10.07 -6.77
C GLY A 1 -51.12 8.74 -6.89
N PRO A 2 -50.78 8.28 -8.10
CA PRO A 2 -49.94 7.09 -8.28
C PRO A 2 -48.54 7.32 -7.68
N ILE A 3 -47.91 6.27 -7.17
CA ILE A 3 -46.50 6.30 -6.74
C ILE A 3 -45.66 6.11 -8.00
N GLN A 4 -44.78 7.08 -8.28
CA GLN A 4 -43.95 7.09 -9.49
C GLN A 4 -42.46 6.85 -9.18
N ALA A 5 -42.04 6.99 -7.92
CA ALA A 5 -40.67 6.77 -7.53
C ALA A 5 -40.57 6.30 -6.08
N VAL A 6 -39.56 5.47 -5.82
CA VAL A 6 -39.13 5.10 -4.47
C VAL A 6 -37.70 5.61 -4.26
N LEU A 7 -37.49 6.33 -3.17
CA LEU A 7 -36.17 6.80 -2.72
C LEU A 7 -35.92 6.22 -1.33
N HIS A 8 -35.11 5.17 -1.24
CA HIS A 8 -34.80 4.49 0.01
C HIS A 8 -33.55 5.05 0.67
N GLY A 9 -33.75 6.01 1.56
CA GLY A 9 -32.69 6.66 2.34
C GLY A 9 -32.47 6.09 3.74
N ALA A 10 -33.26 5.10 4.18
CA ALA A 10 -33.20 4.66 5.57
C ALA A 10 -31.87 3.96 5.88
N GLY A 11 -31.37 4.16 7.10
CA GLY A 11 -30.14 3.55 7.57
C GLY A 11 -30.01 3.71 9.07
N ALA A 12 -29.42 2.70 9.71
CA ALA A 12 -28.99 2.75 11.09
C ALA A 12 -27.57 2.22 11.16
N SER A 13 -26.68 2.93 11.83
CA SER A 13 -25.31 2.49 12.04
C SER A 13 -24.85 2.77 13.47
N ARG A 14 -24.02 1.87 13.99
CA ARG A 14 -23.28 2.07 15.23
C ARG A 14 -21.89 1.46 15.12
N ASP A 15 -20.92 2.35 15.06
CA ASP A 15 -19.53 2.01 14.77
C ASP A 15 -18.92 1.28 15.97
N SER A 16 -18.31 0.14 15.73
CA SER A 16 -17.61 -0.65 16.75
C SER A 16 -16.70 -1.68 16.09
N LYS A 17 -15.59 -2.02 16.75
CA LYS A 17 -14.75 -3.14 16.29
C LYS A 17 -15.59 -4.41 16.20
N PHE A 18 -15.25 -5.27 15.25
CA PHE A 18 -16.04 -6.46 14.93
C PHE A 18 -16.32 -7.32 16.16
N GLU A 19 -15.32 -7.53 17.01
CA GLU A 19 -15.40 -8.32 18.24
C GLU A 19 -16.26 -7.68 19.36
N HIS A 20 -16.68 -6.43 19.19
CA HIS A 20 -17.55 -5.69 20.13
C HIS A 20 -18.92 -5.36 19.52
N LYS A 21 -19.27 -5.93 18.36
CA LYS A 21 -20.57 -5.67 17.72
C LYS A 21 -21.70 -6.26 18.55
N ASP A 22 -22.74 -5.45 18.77
CA ASP A 22 -23.98 -5.84 19.43
C ASP A 22 -24.94 -6.45 18.38
N PRO A 23 -25.32 -7.75 18.51
CA PRO A 23 -26.20 -8.41 17.56
C PRO A 23 -27.53 -7.69 17.33
N GLU A 24 -28.12 -7.05 18.35
CA GLU A 24 -29.38 -6.32 18.19
C GLU A 24 -29.20 -5.08 17.30
N ARG A 25 -28.03 -4.45 17.36
CA ARG A 25 -27.69 -3.29 16.51
C ARG A 25 -27.39 -3.70 15.09
N VAL A 26 -26.76 -4.85 14.90
CA VAL A 26 -26.56 -5.45 13.58
C VAL A 26 -27.93 -5.72 12.94
N GLU A 27 -28.85 -6.34 13.68
CA GLU A 27 -30.21 -6.59 13.22
C GLU A 27 -30.95 -5.28 12.87
N GLN A 28 -30.84 -4.24 13.70
CA GLN A 28 -31.41 -2.92 13.40
C GLN A 28 -30.87 -2.32 12.10
N CYS A 29 -29.56 -2.44 11.84
CA CYS A 29 -28.93 -1.98 10.60
C CYS A 29 -29.54 -2.72 9.39
N PHE A 30 -29.66 -4.04 9.52
CA PHE A 30 -30.17 -4.93 8.48
C PHE A 30 -31.63 -4.65 8.17
N ARG A 31 -32.47 -4.54 9.21
CA ARG A 31 -33.88 -4.20 9.07
C ARG A 31 -34.10 -2.87 8.35
N ALA A 32 -33.28 -1.86 8.65
CA ALA A 32 -33.39 -0.54 8.01
C ALA A 32 -33.04 -0.59 6.52
N LYS A 33 -31.98 -1.33 6.15
CA LYS A 33 -31.48 -1.39 4.77
C LYS A 33 -32.17 -2.50 3.97
N LEU A 34 -32.02 -3.75 4.37
CA LEU A 34 -32.41 -4.93 3.60
C LEU A 34 -33.91 -5.18 3.66
N ASP A 35 -34.47 -5.34 4.87
CA ASP A 35 -35.90 -5.60 5.01
C ASP A 35 -36.73 -4.42 4.50
N GLY A 36 -36.27 -3.20 4.77
CA GLY A 36 -36.87 -1.99 4.20
C GLY A 36 -36.87 -2.00 2.67
N THR A 37 -35.77 -2.41 2.03
CA THR A 37 -35.68 -2.52 0.56
C THR A 37 -36.67 -3.57 0.03
N LEU A 38 -36.67 -4.76 0.61
CA LEU A 38 -37.56 -5.85 0.20
C LEU A 38 -39.03 -5.50 0.40
N ALA A 39 -39.36 -4.86 1.53
CA ALA A 39 -40.72 -4.40 1.80
C ALA A 39 -41.17 -3.34 0.80
N LEU A 40 -40.30 -2.37 0.45
CA LEU A 40 -40.62 -1.36 -0.55
C LEU A 40 -40.82 -1.99 -1.93
N MET A 41 -40.00 -2.97 -2.32
CA MET A 41 -40.16 -3.69 -3.59
C MET A 41 -41.49 -4.46 -3.65
N GLU A 42 -41.87 -5.14 -2.57
CA GLU A 42 -43.13 -5.90 -2.50
C GLU A 42 -44.35 -4.97 -2.51
N LEU A 43 -44.32 -3.91 -1.68
CA LEU A 43 -45.42 -2.95 -1.57
C LEU A 43 -45.65 -2.17 -2.86
N THR A 44 -44.60 -1.97 -3.67
CA THR A 44 -44.68 -1.21 -4.94
C THR A 44 -44.63 -2.10 -6.19
N ARG A 45 -44.76 -3.42 -6.03
CA ARG A 45 -44.62 -4.38 -7.14
C ARG A 45 -45.62 -4.18 -8.28
N GLN A 46 -46.78 -3.57 -8.01
CA GLN A 46 -47.84 -3.30 -8.99
C GLN A 46 -47.88 -1.82 -9.42
N ASP A 47 -47.06 -0.96 -8.80
CA ASP A 47 -47.00 0.45 -9.16
C ASP A 47 -46.18 0.65 -10.45
N THR A 48 -46.60 1.65 -11.24
CA THR A 48 -45.89 2.11 -12.44
C THR A 48 -44.78 3.08 -12.03
N LEU A 49 -43.70 2.51 -11.48
CA LEU A 49 -42.53 3.28 -11.05
C LEU A 49 -41.66 3.69 -12.25
N ASP A 50 -41.28 4.95 -12.30
CA ASP A 50 -40.19 5.44 -13.13
C ASP A 50 -38.84 5.09 -12.51
N PHE A 51 -38.73 5.19 -11.18
CA PHE A 51 -37.47 5.02 -10.44
C PHE A 51 -37.59 4.19 -9.16
N PHE A 52 -36.60 3.34 -8.91
CA PHE A 52 -36.34 2.74 -7.59
C PHE A 52 -34.89 2.99 -7.20
N VAL A 53 -34.68 3.97 -6.32
CA VAL A 53 -33.36 4.45 -5.95
C VAL A 53 -33.07 4.11 -4.51
N ALA A 54 -31.94 3.46 -4.25
CA ALA A 54 -31.46 3.21 -2.90
C ALA A 54 -30.21 4.04 -2.59
N PHE A 55 -30.15 4.60 -1.38
CA PHE A 55 -28.99 5.35 -0.91
C PHE A 55 -28.09 4.44 -0.07
N GLY A 56 -27.05 3.94 -0.71
CA GLY A 56 -25.95 3.20 -0.10
C GLY A 56 -24.84 4.10 0.45
N SER A 57 -23.68 3.50 0.68
CA SER A 57 -22.46 4.18 1.17
C SER A 57 -21.23 3.61 0.48
N ILE A 58 -20.19 4.43 0.31
CA ILE A 58 -18.87 4.00 -0.15
C ILE A 58 -18.29 2.88 0.73
N SER A 59 -18.67 2.81 2.02
CA SER A 59 -18.26 1.76 2.95
C SER A 59 -18.76 0.37 2.52
N GLY A 60 -19.88 0.28 1.80
CA GLY A 60 -20.33 -0.99 1.21
C GLY A 60 -19.38 -1.50 0.13
N ARG A 61 -18.72 -0.58 -0.59
CA ARG A 61 -17.81 -0.91 -1.69
C ARG A 61 -16.38 -1.19 -1.22
N PHE A 62 -15.91 -0.42 -0.24
CA PHE A 62 -14.51 -0.42 0.17
C PHE A 62 -14.27 -1.01 1.57
N GLY A 63 -15.34 -1.25 2.33
CA GLY A 63 -15.25 -1.47 3.77
C GLY A 63 -14.91 -0.18 4.53
N ALA A 64 -15.18 -0.18 5.83
CA ALA A 64 -14.69 0.86 6.73
C ALA A 64 -14.47 0.28 8.13
N ASN A 65 -13.48 0.83 8.85
CA ASN A 65 -13.16 0.38 10.19
C ASN A 65 -14.36 0.61 11.12
N GLY A 66 -14.83 -0.47 11.73
CA GLY A 66 -15.97 -0.45 12.63
C GLY A 66 -17.35 -0.52 11.97
N HIS A 67 -17.42 -0.64 10.63
CA HIS A 67 -18.65 -0.65 9.85
C HIS A 67 -18.99 -2.04 9.28
N ALA A 68 -18.53 -3.14 9.88
CA ALA A 68 -18.69 -4.47 9.28
C ALA A 68 -20.14 -4.82 8.85
N ASP A 69 -21.09 -4.62 9.76
CA ASP A 69 -22.55 -4.75 9.53
C ASP A 69 -23.08 -3.71 8.54
N TYR A 70 -22.69 -2.43 8.70
CA TYR A 70 -23.15 -1.35 7.84
C TYR A 70 -22.66 -1.52 6.39
N SER A 71 -21.38 -1.81 6.18
CA SER A 71 -20.80 -2.15 4.88
C SER A 71 -21.54 -3.31 4.22
N MET A 72 -21.76 -4.40 4.97
CA MET A 72 -22.50 -5.58 4.47
C MET A 72 -23.94 -5.23 4.08
N ALA A 73 -24.66 -4.48 4.91
CA ALA A 73 -26.03 -4.08 4.62
C ALA A 73 -26.14 -3.16 3.39
N ASN A 74 -25.19 -2.24 3.21
CA ASN A 74 -25.17 -1.36 2.05
C ASN A 74 -24.82 -2.10 0.74
N ASP A 75 -23.83 -3.01 0.76
CA ASP A 75 -23.48 -3.79 -0.43
C ASP A 75 -24.61 -4.77 -0.80
N MET A 76 -25.19 -5.46 0.18
CA MET A 76 -26.29 -6.39 -0.09
C MET A 76 -27.54 -5.68 -0.60
N MET A 77 -27.86 -4.47 -0.11
CA MET A 77 -28.90 -3.63 -0.69
C MET A 77 -28.62 -3.29 -2.16
N ALA A 78 -27.37 -2.96 -2.51
CA ALA A 78 -26.99 -2.70 -3.90
C ALA A 78 -27.23 -3.93 -4.80
N LYS A 79 -26.92 -5.14 -4.30
CA LYS A 79 -27.21 -6.39 -5.02
C LYS A 79 -28.70 -6.68 -5.14
N LEU A 80 -29.50 -6.37 -4.11
CA LEU A 80 -30.97 -6.48 -4.17
C LEU A 80 -31.57 -5.53 -5.23
N VAL A 81 -31.11 -4.28 -5.28
CA VAL A 81 -31.58 -3.29 -6.26
C VAL A 81 -31.16 -3.68 -7.68
N SER A 82 -29.93 -4.16 -7.85
CA SER A 82 -29.46 -4.69 -9.14
C SER A 82 -30.26 -5.91 -9.60
N TRP A 83 -30.60 -6.82 -8.68
CA TRP A 83 -31.51 -7.93 -8.96
C TRP A 83 -32.91 -7.44 -9.37
N TYR A 84 -33.47 -6.47 -8.64
CA TYR A 84 -34.78 -5.88 -8.94
C TYR A 84 -34.82 -5.19 -10.30
N ARG A 85 -33.74 -4.51 -10.70
CA ARG A 85 -33.56 -3.96 -12.05
C ARG A 85 -33.74 -5.03 -13.13
N GLY A 86 -33.22 -6.24 -12.89
CA GLY A 86 -33.38 -7.38 -13.79
C GLY A 86 -34.80 -7.97 -13.79
N GLN A 87 -35.53 -7.87 -12.67
CA GLN A 87 -36.93 -8.33 -12.57
C GLN A 87 -37.93 -7.33 -13.16
N ARG A 88 -37.62 -6.03 -13.07
CA ARG A 88 -38.45 -4.92 -13.57
C ARG A 88 -37.62 -3.99 -14.47
N PRO A 89 -37.29 -4.43 -15.69
CA PRO A 89 -36.44 -3.66 -16.61
C PRO A 89 -37.05 -2.32 -17.04
N GLU A 90 -38.36 -2.14 -16.86
CA GLU A 90 -39.06 -0.88 -17.08
C GLU A 90 -38.83 0.16 -15.98
N VAL A 91 -38.36 -0.25 -14.79
CA VAL A 91 -38.10 0.63 -13.65
C VAL A 91 -36.62 0.96 -13.58
N SER A 92 -36.28 2.24 -13.66
CA SER A 92 -34.90 2.72 -13.53
C SER A 92 -34.42 2.53 -12.10
N SER A 93 -33.79 1.39 -11.84
CA SER A 93 -33.37 0.97 -10.50
C SER A 93 -31.87 1.15 -10.34
N THR A 94 -31.43 1.91 -9.34
CA THR A 94 -30.00 2.17 -9.08
C THR A 94 -29.69 2.38 -7.61
N THR A 95 -28.45 2.06 -7.21
CA THR A 95 -27.95 2.34 -5.87
C THR A 95 -26.85 3.39 -5.91
N PHE A 96 -26.99 4.46 -5.13
CA PHE A 96 -25.95 5.48 -4.95
C PHE A 96 -25.07 5.13 -3.76
N HIS A 97 -23.79 4.91 -3.98
CA HIS A 97 -22.80 4.78 -2.91
C HIS A 97 -22.27 6.15 -2.55
N TRP A 98 -22.84 6.76 -1.51
CA TRP A 98 -22.48 8.10 -1.10
C TRP A 98 -21.16 8.15 -0.32
N HIS A 99 -20.34 9.14 -0.65
CA HIS A 99 -19.29 9.66 0.21
C HIS A 99 -19.88 10.25 1.50
N ALA A 100 -19.05 10.56 2.51
CA ALA A 100 -19.54 11.18 3.73
C ALA A 100 -20.01 12.63 3.46
N TRP A 101 -21.23 12.97 3.91
CA TRP A 101 -21.81 14.32 3.76
C TRP A 101 -21.41 15.19 4.96
N GLY A 102 -21.00 16.44 4.70
CA GLY A 102 -20.43 17.33 5.73
C GLY A 102 -21.44 18.04 6.62
N ASP A 103 -22.54 18.51 6.02
CA ASP A 103 -23.45 19.46 6.67
C ASP A 103 -24.73 18.80 7.22
N VAL A 104 -25.03 17.57 6.81
CA VAL A 104 -26.28 16.85 7.13
C VAL A 104 -26.07 15.33 7.17
N GLY A 105 -26.99 14.62 7.83
CA GLY A 105 -27.03 13.15 7.80
C GLY A 105 -26.14 12.47 8.86
N MET A 106 -26.01 11.15 8.76
CA MET A 106 -25.38 10.29 9.78
C MET A 106 -23.89 10.59 10.03
N ALA A 107 -23.21 11.20 9.06
CA ALA A 107 -21.78 11.50 9.12
C ALA A 107 -21.43 12.78 9.90
N THR A 108 -22.44 13.56 10.31
CA THR A 108 -22.28 14.77 11.15
C THR A 108 -22.01 14.46 12.63
N ARG A 109 -22.07 13.18 13.03
CA ARG A 109 -21.76 12.75 14.40
C ARG A 109 -20.27 12.97 14.67
N ALA A 110 -19.94 13.54 15.83
CA ALA A 110 -18.57 13.92 16.18
C ALA A 110 -17.55 12.77 16.06
N GLU A 111 -17.97 11.55 16.42
CA GLU A 111 -17.16 10.32 16.32
C GLU A 111 -16.77 10.01 14.86
N THR A 112 -17.70 10.20 13.92
CA THR A 112 -17.49 10.00 12.48
C THR A 112 -16.62 11.11 11.89
N GLN A 113 -16.79 12.36 12.36
CA GLN A 113 -15.93 13.48 11.95
C GLN A 113 -14.46 13.28 12.35
N LEU A 114 -14.21 12.83 13.59
CA LEU A 114 -12.86 12.49 14.06
C LEU A 114 -12.25 11.35 13.24
N GLY A 115 -13.01 10.27 12.98
CA GLY A 115 -12.53 9.13 12.20
C GLY A 115 -12.16 9.48 10.75
N LEU A 116 -12.92 10.36 10.11
CA LEU A 116 -12.67 10.80 8.72
C LEU A 116 -11.50 11.80 8.63
N GLN A 117 -11.36 12.72 9.60
CA GLN A 117 -10.20 13.61 9.70
C GLN A 117 -8.88 12.82 9.85
N MET A 118 -8.90 11.71 10.60
CA MET A 118 -7.71 10.87 10.79
C MET A 118 -7.22 10.15 9.53
N VAL A 119 -8.06 10.06 8.49
CA VAL A 119 -7.71 9.45 7.19
C VAL A 119 -7.73 10.48 6.05
N ASP A 120 -7.69 11.77 6.38
CA ASP A 120 -7.60 12.91 5.46
C ASP A 120 -8.75 12.95 4.42
N LEU A 121 -9.94 12.49 4.83
CA LEU A 121 -11.13 12.48 3.97
C LEU A 121 -11.88 13.81 4.03
N ALA A 122 -12.13 14.39 2.87
CA ALA A 122 -12.96 15.57 2.73
C ALA A 122 -14.45 15.20 2.75
N PHE A 123 -15.24 15.97 3.48
CA PHE A 123 -16.69 15.84 3.44
C PHE A 123 -17.24 16.42 2.14
N MET A 124 -18.19 15.73 1.53
CA MET A 124 -18.97 16.26 0.40
C MET A 124 -20.04 17.22 0.93
N PRO A 125 -20.12 18.46 0.44
CA PRO A 125 -21.22 19.37 0.73
C PRO A 125 -22.57 18.79 0.32
N ALA A 126 -23.64 19.12 1.07
CA ALA A 126 -24.95 18.54 0.81
C ALA A 126 -25.53 18.92 -0.57
N HIS A 127 -25.28 20.15 -1.02
CA HIS A 127 -25.75 20.63 -2.32
C HIS A 127 -25.13 19.85 -3.48
N GLU A 128 -23.83 19.51 -3.38
CA GLU A 128 -23.13 18.69 -4.38
C GLU A 128 -23.75 17.29 -4.49
N GLY A 129 -24.05 16.65 -3.35
CA GLY A 129 -24.72 15.35 -3.34
C GLY A 129 -26.12 15.37 -4.00
N VAL A 130 -26.88 16.45 -3.77
CA VAL A 130 -28.19 16.64 -4.42
C VAL A 130 -28.03 16.84 -5.94
N GLU A 131 -27.04 17.61 -6.38
CA GLU A 131 -26.76 17.80 -7.81
C GLU A 131 -26.41 16.49 -8.52
N HIS A 132 -25.60 15.62 -7.89
CA HIS A 132 -25.30 14.29 -8.42
C HIS A 132 -26.56 13.44 -8.58
N LEU A 133 -27.43 13.41 -7.57
CA LEU A 133 -28.70 12.66 -7.62
C LEU A 133 -29.58 13.17 -8.77
N LEU A 134 -29.78 14.49 -8.88
CA LEU A 134 -30.62 15.08 -9.92
C LEU A 134 -30.07 14.81 -11.32
N ARG A 135 -28.74 14.86 -11.51
CA ARG A 135 -28.10 14.56 -12.78
C ARG A 135 -28.36 13.12 -13.23
N GLU A 136 -28.18 12.16 -12.34
CA GLU A 136 -28.41 10.74 -12.63
C GLU A 136 -29.88 10.42 -12.90
N LEU A 137 -30.81 11.00 -12.13
CA LEU A 137 -32.24 10.86 -12.38
C LEU A 137 -32.64 11.43 -13.74
N THR A 138 -32.10 12.61 -14.10
CA THR A 138 -32.36 13.25 -15.40
C THR A 138 -31.83 12.40 -16.57
N ASN A 139 -30.74 11.66 -16.35
CA ASN A 139 -30.16 10.73 -17.32
C ASN A 139 -30.81 9.33 -17.32
N GLY A 140 -31.83 9.10 -16.48
CA GLY A 140 -32.57 7.84 -16.42
C GLY A 140 -31.84 6.71 -15.68
N CYS A 141 -30.81 7.01 -14.88
CA CYS A 141 -30.02 6.03 -14.11
C CYS A 141 -29.63 4.78 -14.94
N PRO A 142 -28.75 4.95 -15.95
CA PRO A 142 -28.41 3.88 -16.88
C PRO A 142 -27.67 2.72 -16.21
N ASP A 143 -26.91 3.02 -15.16
CA ASP A 143 -26.11 2.05 -14.41
C ASP A 143 -26.86 1.51 -13.19
N PRO A 144 -26.59 0.26 -12.75
CA PRO A 144 -27.21 -0.33 -11.56
C PRO A 144 -26.63 0.21 -10.24
N GLU A 145 -25.41 0.73 -10.26
CA GLU A 145 -24.69 1.27 -9.10
C GLU A 145 -23.93 2.53 -9.52
N VAL A 146 -24.09 3.63 -8.79
CA VAL A 146 -23.36 4.89 -8.98
C VAL A 146 -22.51 5.15 -7.74
N LEU A 147 -21.20 5.30 -7.93
CA LEU A 147 -20.27 5.58 -6.84
C LEU A 147 -19.87 7.05 -6.83
N ILE A 148 -20.21 7.76 -5.76
CA ILE A 148 -19.79 9.15 -5.54
C ILE A 148 -18.69 9.13 -4.48
N THR A 149 -17.47 9.47 -4.88
CA THR A 149 -16.29 9.41 -4.00
C THR A 149 -15.24 10.44 -4.40
N ASP A 150 -14.31 10.72 -3.48
CA ASP A 150 -13.19 11.63 -3.71
C ASP A 150 -12.05 11.02 -4.56
N GLU A 151 -11.10 11.87 -4.93
CA GLU A 151 -9.91 11.46 -5.69
C GLU A 151 -9.06 10.44 -4.94
N HIS A 152 -9.01 10.50 -3.60
CA HIS A 152 -8.22 9.56 -2.80
C HIS A 152 -8.70 8.12 -2.98
N TYR A 153 -10.01 7.87 -2.79
CA TYR A 153 -10.60 6.54 -2.98
C TYR A 153 -10.57 6.10 -4.45
N TYR A 154 -10.84 7.01 -5.38
CA TYR A 154 -10.75 6.70 -6.80
C TYR A 154 -9.33 6.25 -7.16
N ARG A 155 -8.29 7.00 -6.75
CA ARG A 155 -6.88 6.65 -6.95
C ARG A 155 -6.46 5.34 -6.31
N ARG A 156 -6.99 5.08 -5.12
CA ARG A 156 -6.65 3.88 -4.35
C ARG A 156 -7.24 2.59 -4.92
N PHE A 157 -8.47 2.64 -5.46
CA PHE A 157 -9.22 1.44 -5.81
C PHE A 157 -9.51 1.25 -7.30
N TYR A 158 -9.63 2.33 -8.07
CA TYR A 158 -10.10 2.28 -9.46
C TYR A 158 -9.13 2.87 -10.46
N TYR A 159 -8.31 3.82 -10.02
CA TYR A 159 -7.41 4.49 -10.93
C TYR A 159 -6.32 3.54 -11.40
N GLN A 160 -6.28 3.43 -12.71
CA GLN A 160 -5.14 2.93 -13.44
C GLN A 160 -4.72 4.15 -14.27
N GLU A 161 -3.53 4.70 -14.01
CA GLU A 161 -3.02 5.76 -14.89
C GLU A 161 -3.04 5.20 -16.31
N PRO A 162 -3.66 5.89 -17.28
CA PRO A 162 -3.45 5.54 -18.68
C PRO A 162 -1.94 5.53 -18.90
N ALA A 163 -1.42 4.50 -19.58
CA ALA A 163 0.01 4.34 -19.80
C ALA A 163 0.61 5.63 -20.39
N GLN A 164 1.21 6.45 -19.54
CA GLN A 164 1.93 7.65 -19.92
C GLN A 164 3.36 7.25 -20.32
N PRO A 165 4.08 8.10 -21.08
CA PRO A 165 5.52 7.92 -21.25
C PRO A 165 6.15 7.70 -19.87
N GLN A 166 7.08 6.76 -19.86
CA GLN A 166 7.58 6.10 -18.67
C GLN A 166 7.94 7.10 -17.56
N THR A 167 7.21 7.04 -16.45
CA THR A 167 7.47 7.89 -15.28
C THR A 167 8.53 7.23 -14.41
N CYS A 168 9.42 8.04 -13.85
CA CYS A 168 10.33 7.68 -12.77
C CYS A 168 9.80 8.33 -11.49
N PRO A 169 8.92 7.64 -10.72
CA PRO A 169 8.25 8.22 -9.55
C PRO A 169 9.18 8.94 -8.58
N MET A 170 10.34 8.36 -8.31
CA MET A 170 11.30 8.89 -7.35
C MET A 170 12.15 10.04 -7.91
N LEU A 171 12.38 10.10 -9.23
CA LEU A 171 13.14 11.18 -9.87
C LEU A 171 12.34 12.48 -10.10
N ILE A 172 11.03 12.49 -9.85
CA ILE A 172 10.20 13.71 -10.01
C ILE A 172 10.70 14.85 -9.14
N GLY A 173 10.74 16.05 -9.73
CA GLY A 173 11.20 17.28 -9.08
C GLY A 173 12.72 17.37 -8.93
N GLY A 174 13.47 16.34 -9.34
CA GLY A 174 14.91 16.41 -9.44
C GLY A 174 15.39 17.09 -10.72
N GLN A 175 16.70 17.22 -10.84
CA GLN A 175 17.39 17.87 -11.93
C GLN A 175 18.58 17.01 -12.38
N PRO A 176 18.83 16.88 -13.69
CA PRO A 176 20.07 16.30 -14.19
C PRO A 176 21.30 17.00 -13.58
N SER A 177 22.36 16.23 -13.40
CA SER A 177 23.68 16.71 -12.98
C SER A 177 24.73 16.16 -13.96
N PRO A 178 25.95 16.73 -14.05
CA PRO A 178 26.95 16.32 -15.03
C PRO A 178 27.23 14.82 -15.05
N ASP A 179 27.18 14.16 -13.89
CA ASP A 179 27.51 12.74 -13.71
C ASP A 179 26.26 11.88 -13.37
N GLY A 180 25.05 12.41 -13.55
CA GLY A 180 23.81 11.68 -13.27
C GLY A 180 22.62 12.57 -12.92
N PHE A 181 22.04 12.41 -11.74
CA PHE A 181 20.80 13.10 -11.35
C PHE A 181 20.84 13.57 -9.89
N SER A 182 20.15 14.66 -9.56
CA SER A 182 20.04 15.14 -8.17
C SER A 182 18.61 15.47 -7.79
N LEU A 183 18.23 15.16 -6.56
CA LEU A 183 16.89 15.42 -6.02
C LEU A 183 16.97 15.77 -4.53
N THR A 184 15.86 16.21 -3.96
CA THR A 184 15.74 16.42 -2.50
C THR A 184 14.62 15.56 -1.98
N LEU A 185 14.86 14.83 -0.89
CA LEU A 185 13.80 14.16 -0.14
C LEU A 185 13.57 14.88 1.19
N ASP A 186 12.31 14.99 1.57
CA ASP A 186 11.87 15.70 2.77
C ASP A 186 10.99 14.77 3.63
N PRO A 187 11.43 14.43 4.86
CA PRO A 187 10.65 13.61 5.78
C PRO A 187 9.25 14.16 6.10
N GLU A 188 9.02 15.46 5.98
CA GLU A 188 7.68 16.06 6.19
C GLU A 188 6.75 15.84 4.99
N GLN A 189 7.29 15.53 3.82
CA GLN A 189 6.55 15.40 2.56
C GLN A 189 6.43 13.96 2.09
N GLU A 190 7.38 13.09 2.46
CA GLU A 190 7.46 11.71 2.00
C GLU A 190 6.89 10.71 3.02
N ILE A 191 5.84 9.98 2.65
CA ILE A 191 5.19 9.00 3.54
C ILE A 191 6.19 7.93 4.00
N PHE A 192 6.97 7.36 3.08
CA PHE A 192 7.96 6.32 3.41
C PHE A 192 9.05 6.79 4.40
N LEU A 193 9.34 8.09 4.52
CA LEU A 193 10.27 8.61 5.53
C LEU A 193 9.59 8.89 6.88
N LYS A 194 8.30 9.24 6.88
CA LYS A 194 7.50 9.28 8.11
C LYS A 194 7.35 7.89 8.72
N GLU A 195 7.21 6.90 7.85
CA GLU A 195 6.88 5.53 8.19
C GLU A 195 8.09 4.60 8.34
N HIS A 196 9.31 5.06 8.11
CA HIS A 196 10.51 4.26 8.36
C HIS A 196 11.50 5.04 9.21
N ARG A 197 11.57 4.70 10.50
CA ARG A 197 12.37 5.44 11.49
C ARG A 197 13.27 4.50 12.29
N LEU A 198 14.51 4.94 12.49
CA LEU A 198 15.47 4.29 13.38
C LEU A 198 15.78 5.22 14.56
N ASP A 199 15.47 4.78 15.78
CA ASP A 199 15.58 5.59 17.00
C ASP A 199 14.90 6.96 16.81
N ASP A 200 13.65 6.91 16.32
CA ASP A 200 12.80 8.05 15.90
C ASP A 200 13.36 8.98 14.82
N THR A 201 14.56 8.72 14.30
CA THR A 201 15.13 9.46 13.17
C THR A 201 14.64 8.85 11.86
N ALA A 202 14.09 9.66 10.95
CA ALA A 202 13.73 9.22 9.60
C ALA A 202 14.95 8.59 8.91
N LEU A 203 14.76 7.38 8.37
CA LEU A 203 15.80 6.58 7.73
C LEU A 203 15.29 6.18 6.35
N LEU A 204 16.06 6.42 5.29
CA LEU A 204 15.68 5.98 3.95
C LEU A 204 15.57 4.44 3.92
N PRO A 205 14.40 3.86 3.60
CA PRO A 205 14.28 2.42 3.41
C PRO A 205 15.20 1.97 2.28
N MET A 206 15.92 0.85 2.48
CA MET A 206 16.79 0.28 1.43
C MET A 206 15.99 0.05 0.14
N VAL A 207 14.75 -0.40 0.24
CA VAL A 207 13.89 -0.68 -0.92
C VAL A 207 13.60 0.55 -1.77
N VAL A 208 13.46 1.72 -1.15
CA VAL A 208 13.27 3.01 -1.85
C VAL A 208 14.60 3.49 -2.42
N ALA A 209 15.71 3.26 -1.72
CA ALA A 209 17.04 3.52 -2.28
C ALA A 209 17.27 2.67 -3.55
N LEU A 210 16.84 1.40 -3.56
CA LEU A 210 16.92 0.56 -4.75
C LEU A 210 16.06 1.07 -5.90
N GLU A 211 14.85 1.58 -5.64
CA GLU A 211 14.04 2.24 -6.66
C GLU A 211 14.78 3.42 -7.31
N LEU A 212 15.34 4.31 -6.49
CA LEU A 212 16.14 5.44 -6.97
C LEU A 212 17.31 4.99 -7.86
N LEU A 213 18.03 3.93 -7.46
CA LEU A 213 19.13 3.38 -8.28
C LEU A 213 18.63 2.84 -9.62
N VAL A 214 17.50 2.13 -9.62
CA VAL A 214 16.92 1.55 -10.85
C VAL A 214 16.40 2.64 -11.78
N GLU A 215 15.64 3.61 -11.27
CA GLU A 215 15.11 4.72 -12.08
C GLU A 215 16.24 5.55 -12.70
N ALA A 216 17.33 5.82 -11.96
CA ALA A 216 18.46 6.58 -12.50
C ALA A 216 19.31 5.79 -13.51
N ALA A 217 19.38 4.46 -13.39
CA ALA A 217 20.07 3.63 -14.36
C ALA A 217 19.23 3.41 -15.63
N LEU A 218 17.92 3.21 -15.47
CA LEU A 218 17.06 2.70 -16.53
C LEU A 218 15.80 3.56 -16.72
N PRO A 219 15.93 4.89 -16.92
CA PRO A 219 14.77 5.80 -16.96
C PRO A 219 13.79 5.47 -18.09
N ASP A 220 14.30 4.95 -19.21
CA ASP A 220 13.52 4.64 -20.42
C ASP A 220 13.27 3.14 -20.66
N SER A 221 13.67 2.26 -19.72
CA SER A 221 13.61 0.81 -19.94
C SER A 221 12.32 0.20 -19.41
N GLN A 222 11.48 -0.44 -20.22
CA GLN A 222 10.27 -1.12 -19.75
C GLN A 222 10.54 -2.56 -19.27
N GLY A 223 9.65 -3.10 -18.43
CA GLY A 223 9.69 -4.50 -17.98
C GLY A 223 10.40 -4.75 -16.64
N GLY A 224 11.04 -5.90 -16.50
CA GLY A 224 11.79 -6.25 -15.29
C GLY A 224 13.18 -5.62 -15.25
N CYS A 225 13.83 -5.66 -14.09
CA CYS A 225 15.24 -5.28 -13.94
C CYS A 225 16.01 -6.31 -13.10
N GLU A 226 17.32 -6.32 -13.23
CA GLU A 226 18.24 -7.08 -12.39
C GLU A 226 19.25 -6.12 -11.77
N LEU A 227 19.42 -6.22 -10.45
CA LEU A 227 20.45 -5.52 -9.69
C LEU A 227 21.50 -6.55 -9.23
N HIS A 228 22.76 -6.27 -9.49
CA HIS A 228 23.91 -7.06 -9.05
C HIS A 228 24.70 -6.27 -8.03
N ARG A 229 25.36 -7.01 -7.12
CA ARG A 229 26.29 -6.42 -6.12
C ARG A 229 25.65 -5.23 -5.39
N VAL A 230 24.41 -5.40 -4.96
CA VAL A 230 23.73 -4.39 -4.16
C VAL A 230 24.45 -4.28 -2.82
N GLU A 231 24.86 -3.08 -2.45
CA GLU A 231 25.54 -2.82 -1.18
C GLU A 231 24.89 -1.64 -0.46
N ALA A 232 24.48 -1.88 0.78
CA ALA A 232 24.05 -0.86 1.73
C ALA A 232 25.24 -0.49 2.62
N LEU A 233 26.00 0.53 2.21
CA LEU A 233 27.25 0.93 2.86
C LEU A 233 26.99 1.71 4.16
N ALA A 234 25.88 2.45 4.22
CA ALA A 234 25.45 3.17 5.40
C ALA A 234 23.94 3.46 5.37
N GLY A 235 23.33 3.64 6.55
CA GLY A 235 21.96 4.13 6.65
C GLY A 235 21.87 5.63 6.38
N LEU A 236 21.02 6.04 5.43
CA LEU A 236 20.80 7.45 5.11
C LEU A 236 19.73 8.04 6.03
N LYS A 237 20.17 8.70 7.10
CA LYS A 237 19.29 9.32 8.12
C LYS A 237 18.96 10.78 7.81
N PHE A 238 17.76 11.22 8.13
CA PHE A 238 17.33 12.61 8.03
C PHE A 238 17.21 13.19 9.44
N HIS A 239 18.31 13.75 9.93
CA HIS A 239 18.38 14.28 11.29
C HIS A 239 17.46 15.49 11.45
N ARG A 240 16.71 15.53 12.56
CA ARG A 240 15.73 16.58 12.86
C ARG A 240 14.67 16.77 11.77
N ASP A 241 14.36 15.70 11.03
CA ASP A 241 13.42 15.69 9.92
C ASP A 241 13.73 16.74 8.82
N GLN A 242 15.00 17.16 8.71
CA GLN A 242 15.40 18.15 7.70
C GLN A 242 15.49 17.53 6.31
N PRO A 243 15.07 18.26 5.25
CA PRO A 243 15.28 17.83 3.87
C PRO A 243 16.75 17.58 3.57
N ARG A 244 17.03 16.56 2.76
CA ARG A 244 18.39 16.26 2.29
C ARG A 244 18.45 16.16 0.78
N ARG A 245 19.43 16.86 0.21
CA ARG A 245 19.80 16.71 -1.20
C ARG A 245 20.55 15.40 -1.39
N LEU A 246 20.14 14.66 -2.42
CA LEU A 246 20.70 13.39 -2.85
C LEU A 246 21.24 13.55 -4.27
N GLN A 247 22.30 12.81 -4.57
CA GLN A 247 22.87 12.67 -5.90
C GLN A 247 22.87 11.19 -6.29
N LEU A 248 22.48 10.91 -7.52
CA LEU A 248 22.54 9.61 -8.15
C LEU A 248 23.58 9.70 -9.25
N LYS A 249 24.73 9.06 -9.03
CA LYS A 249 25.80 8.99 -10.03
C LYS A 249 25.70 7.67 -10.78
N THR A 250 25.78 7.71 -12.10
CA THR A 250 25.63 6.53 -12.94
C THR A 250 26.81 6.40 -13.90
N ASP A 251 27.57 5.32 -13.76
CA ASP A 251 28.77 5.04 -14.56
C ASP A 251 28.60 3.75 -15.38
N PRO A 252 28.82 3.77 -16.71
CA PRO A 252 28.79 2.57 -17.54
C PRO A 252 29.81 1.52 -17.09
N GLN A 253 29.36 0.27 -16.98
CA GLN A 253 30.23 -0.88 -16.69
C GLN A 253 30.37 -1.74 -17.96
N PRO A 254 31.60 -2.01 -18.45
CA PRO A 254 31.84 -2.70 -19.71
C PRO A 254 31.19 -4.09 -19.86
N SER A 255 30.74 -4.72 -18.77
CA SER A 255 30.16 -6.07 -18.77
C SER A 255 28.95 -6.27 -17.84
N ALA A 256 28.44 -5.21 -17.20
CA ALA A 256 27.48 -5.34 -16.09
C ALA A 256 26.35 -4.30 -16.06
N GLY A 257 26.13 -3.56 -17.16
CA GLY A 257 25.12 -2.51 -17.22
C GLY A 257 25.63 -1.19 -16.67
N LEU A 258 24.82 -0.53 -15.84
CA LEU A 258 25.13 0.77 -15.26
C LEU A 258 25.36 0.62 -13.76
N ARG A 259 26.53 1.04 -13.27
CA ARG A 259 26.78 1.15 -11.84
C ARG A 259 26.18 2.45 -11.37
N THR A 260 25.22 2.38 -10.45
CA THR A 260 24.56 3.56 -9.89
C THR A 260 24.84 3.65 -8.40
N GLU A 261 25.15 4.86 -7.94
CA GLU A 261 25.50 5.17 -6.56
C GLU A 261 24.59 6.27 -6.03
N LEU A 262 24.03 6.06 -4.84
CA LEU A 262 23.28 7.06 -4.10
C LEU A 262 24.21 7.77 -3.12
N ILE A 263 24.45 9.05 -3.36
CA ILE A 263 25.43 9.90 -2.70
C ILE A 263 24.70 11.03 -1.97
N ALA A 264 25.17 11.39 -0.78
CA ALA A 264 24.74 12.59 -0.09
C ALA A 264 25.83 13.14 0.83
N GLU A 265 25.73 14.43 1.16
CA GLU A 265 26.59 15.06 2.15
C GLU A 265 26.32 14.51 3.56
N VAL A 266 27.38 14.33 4.34
CA VAL A 266 27.29 14.05 5.79
C VAL A 266 27.58 15.33 6.55
N ARG A 267 26.66 15.70 7.44
CA ARG A 267 26.78 16.87 8.29
C ARG A 267 26.69 16.46 9.76
N ALA A 268 27.43 17.15 10.62
CA ALA A 268 27.33 17.04 12.06
C ALA A 268 26.00 17.63 12.56
N GLY A 269 25.65 17.36 13.82
CA GLY A 269 24.41 17.87 14.43
C GLY A 269 24.33 19.40 14.51
N ASP A 270 25.43 20.12 14.41
CA ASP A 270 25.48 21.59 14.34
C ASP A 270 25.42 22.15 12.91
N GLY A 271 25.33 21.27 11.90
CA GLY A 271 25.26 21.61 10.48
C GLY A 271 26.62 21.63 9.75
N THR A 272 27.73 21.45 10.48
CA THR A 272 29.09 21.40 9.92
C THR A 272 29.20 20.27 8.90
N LEU A 273 29.74 20.56 7.70
CA LEU A 273 30.00 19.55 6.68
C LEU A 273 31.16 18.65 7.12
N LEU A 274 30.89 17.36 7.27
CA LEU A 274 31.88 16.33 7.63
C LEU A 274 32.44 15.63 6.39
N GLU A 275 31.56 15.31 5.44
CA GLU A 275 31.90 14.63 4.19
C GLU A 275 31.00 15.16 3.08
N ALA A 276 31.60 15.66 1.99
CA ALA A 276 30.83 16.23 0.88
C ALA A 276 30.12 15.15 0.05
N GLU A 277 30.76 14.00 -0.13
CA GLU A 277 30.27 12.93 -0.99
C GLU A 277 30.45 11.58 -0.31
N ARG A 278 29.41 11.13 0.41
CA ARG A 278 29.36 9.78 0.95
C ARG A 278 28.43 8.91 0.12
N VAL A 279 28.91 7.74 -0.32
CA VAL A 279 28.06 6.72 -0.93
C VAL A 279 27.30 5.96 0.16
N PHE A 280 25.98 5.93 0.08
CA PHE A 280 25.11 5.21 1.01
C PHE A 280 24.66 3.85 0.45
N PHE A 281 24.31 3.83 -0.84
CA PHE A 281 23.88 2.62 -1.55
C PHE A 281 24.53 2.58 -2.92
N ARG A 282 24.83 1.38 -3.39
CA ARG A 282 25.27 1.16 -4.78
C ARG A 282 24.78 -0.17 -5.32
N ALA A 283 24.61 -0.24 -6.63
CA ALA A 283 24.30 -1.46 -7.36
C ALA A 283 24.74 -1.35 -8.82
N GLU A 284 24.93 -2.48 -9.46
CA GLU A 284 25.02 -2.60 -10.92
C GLU A 284 23.63 -2.97 -11.46
N VAL A 285 23.04 -2.15 -12.31
CA VAL A 285 21.66 -2.28 -12.76
C VAL A 285 21.59 -2.60 -14.26
N THR A 286 20.77 -3.59 -14.62
CA THR A 286 20.51 -4.01 -16.01
C THR A 286 19.01 -4.24 -16.24
N PRO A 287 18.52 -4.08 -17.49
CA PRO A 287 17.22 -4.61 -17.87
C PRO A 287 17.21 -6.13 -17.72
N LEU A 288 16.08 -6.69 -17.26
CA LEU A 288 15.96 -8.14 -17.13
C LEU A 288 15.93 -8.81 -18.51
N THR A 289 16.86 -9.73 -18.78
CA THR A 289 16.92 -10.46 -20.06
C THR A 289 16.99 -11.97 -19.82
N GLY A 290 16.01 -12.71 -20.35
CA GLY A 290 16.05 -14.18 -20.43
C GLY A 290 16.19 -14.95 -19.10
N ALA A 291 15.88 -14.32 -17.95
CA ALA A 291 16.04 -14.95 -16.65
C ALA A 291 15.02 -16.07 -16.42
N ALA A 292 15.49 -17.22 -15.95
CA ALA A 292 14.63 -18.30 -15.48
C ALA A 292 13.75 -17.80 -14.33
N ARG A 293 12.46 -18.10 -14.41
CA ARG A 293 11.48 -17.74 -13.39
C ARG A 293 11.44 -18.83 -12.32
N PRO A 294 11.58 -18.48 -11.03
CA PRO A 294 11.52 -19.49 -9.98
C PRO A 294 10.11 -20.05 -9.85
N GLU A 295 10.02 -21.27 -9.33
CA GLU A 295 8.76 -21.91 -8.95
C GLU A 295 8.56 -21.81 -7.42
N PRO A 296 7.31 -21.64 -6.95
CA PRO A 296 7.04 -21.57 -5.52
C PRO A 296 7.17 -22.93 -4.84
N VAL A 297 7.80 -22.96 -3.67
CA VAL A 297 7.80 -24.14 -2.80
C VAL A 297 6.61 -24.07 -1.84
N ALA A 298 5.80 -25.13 -1.82
CA ALA A 298 4.64 -25.20 -0.94
C ALA A 298 5.04 -25.14 0.55
N PRO A 299 4.30 -24.39 1.39
CA PRO A 299 4.50 -24.40 2.83
C PRO A 299 4.12 -25.78 3.40
N PRO A 300 4.75 -26.20 4.51
CA PRO A 300 4.35 -27.42 5.21
C PRO A 300 2.94 -27.27 5.79
N GLU A 301 2.27 -28.39 6.07
CA GLU A 301 1.03 -28.34 6.85
C GLU A 301 1.31 -27.76 8.25
N GLY A 302 0.42 -26.89 8.74
CA GLY A 302 0.55 -26.31 10.08
C GLY A 302 -0.10 -24.95 10.26
N SER A 303 0.10 -24.39 11.45
CA SER A 303 -0.46 -23.10 11.85
C SER A 303 0.39 -21.92 11.38
N TRP A 304 -0.29 -20.90 10.88
CA TRP A 304 0.30 -19.60 10.57
C TRP A 304 0.31 -18.70 11.81
N GLN A 305 1.46 -18.12 12.12
CA GLN A 305 1.62 -17.18 13.22
C GLN A 305 1.47 -15.74 12.73
N PRO A 306 0.71 -14.87 13.42
CA PRO A 306 0.62 -13.46 13.07
C PRO A 306 1.97 -12.77 13.25
N VAL A 307 2.28 -11.83 12.34
CA VAL A 307 3.46 -10.97 12.46
C VAL A 307 3.10 -9.74 13.27
N HIS A 308 3.91 -9.46 14.29
CA HIS A 308 3.80 -8.27 15.11
C HIS A 308 4.91 -7.30 14.74
N TYR A 309 4.52 -6.13 14.23
CA TYR A 309 5.41 -5.00 14.04
C TYR A 309 5.51 -4.19 15.32
N HIS A 310 6.66 -3.59 15.54
CA HIS A 310 6.84 -2.70 16.67
C HIS A 310 6.11 -1.37 16.45
N ASP A 311 5.56 -0.82 17.54
CA ASP A 311 4.93 0.49 17.54
C ASP A 311 5.95 1.62 17.51
N ARG A 312 5.45 2.85 17.33
CA ARG A 312 6.30 4.06 17.29
C ARG A 312 7.07 4.21 18.61
N GLY A 313 8.31 4.70 18.52
CA GLY A 313 9.24 4.76 19.65
C GLY A 313 10.07 3.49 19.86
N ALA A 314 9.79 2.41 19.11
CA ALA A 314 10.73 1.30 19.00
C ALA A 314 11.97 1.70 18.20
N ARG A 315 13.08 0.97 18.43
CA ARG A 315 14.35 1.22 17.74
C ARG A 315 14.22 1.22 16.22
N LEU A 316 13.46 0.29 15.63
CA LEU A 316 13.11 0.32 14.21
C LEU A 316 11.59 0.31 14.07
N PHE A 317 11.07 1.37 13.49
CA PHE A 317 9.65 1.58 13.25
C PHE A 317 9.35 1.46 11.76
N HIS A 318 8.32 0.65 11.45
CA HIS A 318 7.66 0.60 10.15
C HIS A 318 6.23 1.11 10.32
N GLY A 319 5.76 2.01 9.48
CA GLY A 319 4.40 2.51 9.43
C GLY A 319 3.49 1.65 8.54
N PRO A 320 2.19 1.98 8.46
CA PRO A 320 1.18 1.19 7.75
C PRO A 320 1.57 0.70 6.34
N ALA A 321 2.20 1.54 5.52
CA ALA A 321 2.59 1.22 4.15
C ALA A 321 3.73 0.19 4.08
N LEU A 322 4.53 0.05 5.13
CA LEU A 322 5.63 -0.93 5.21
C LEU A 322 5.28 -2.14 6.09
N ARG A 323 4.08 -2.19 6.67
CA ARG A 323 3.55 -3.33 7.43
C ARG A 323 2.82 -4.34 6.54
N ALA A 324 3.45 -4.75 5.44
CA ALA A 324 2.80 -5.62 4.45
C ALA A 324 2.77 -7.10 4.87
N LEU A 325 3.75 -7.60 5.64
CA LEU A 325 3.79 -8.99 6.11
C LEU A 325 2.71 -9.23 7.17
N ARG A 326 1.86 -10.24 7.00
CA ARG A 326 0.73 -10.49 7.89
C ARG A 326 0.94 -11.70 8.78
N ARG A 327 1.40 -12.80 8.19
CA ARG A 327 1.54 -14.08 8.88
C ARG A 327 2.75 -14.82 8.36
N VAL A 328 3.36 -15.62 9.21
CA VAL A 328 4.50 -16.48 8.87
C VAL A 328 4.30 -17.89 9.38
N GLN A 329 4.92 -18.82 8.69
CA GLN A 329 5.13 -20.19 9.11
C GLN A 329 6.60 -20.51 8.85
N GLN A 330 7.32 -21.10 9.81
CA GLN A 330 8.75 -21.28 9.67
C GLN A 330 9.22 -22.61 10.25
N THR A 331 10.34 -23.09 9.71
CA THR A 331 11.20 -24.15 10.27
C THR A 331 12.52 -23.53 10.73
N SER A 332 13.50 -24.35 11.10
CA SER A 332 14.84 -23.88 11.44
C SER A 332 15.62 -23.31 10.25
N THR A 333 15.24 -23.61 9.01
CA THR A 333 15.99 -23.21 7.80
C THR A 333 15.15 -22.49 6.75
N ARG A 334 13.81 -22.52 6.86
CA ARG A 334 12.92 -21.86 5.91
C ARG A 334 11.83 -21.09 6.61
N LEU A 335 11.34 -20.04 5.96
CA LEU A 335 10.15 -19.31 6.35
C LEU A 335 9.27 -19.06 5.13
N TRP A 336 7.98 -19.29 5.30
CA TRP A 336 6.94 -18.84 4.38
C TRP A 336 6.18 -17.70 5.03
N GLY A 337 5.94 -16.63 4.28
CA GLY A 337 5.21 -15.46 4.74
C GLY A 337 4.05 -15.16 3.82
N ARG A 338 2.90 -14.80 4.38
CA ARG A 338 1.78 -14.19 3.64
C ARG A 338 1.81 -12.70 3.87
N LEU A 339 1.82 -11.93 2.79
CA LEU A 339 1.79 -10.48 2.81
C LEU A 339 0.70 -9.95 1.89
N VAL A 340 0.24 -8.73 2.16
CA VAL A 340 -0.70 -8.00 1.33
C VAL A 340 0.01 -6.77 0.82
N SER A 341 0.27 -6.71 -0.49
CA SER A 341 0.96 -5.57 -1.07
C SER A 341 0.07 -4.32 -0.98
N PRO A 342 0.55 -3.21 -0.41
CA PRO A 342 -0.20 -1.95 -0.46
C PRO A 342 -0.24 -1.41 -1.90
N ALA A 343 -1.15 -0.47 -2.14
CA ALA A 343 -1.11 0.33 -3.37
C ALA A 343 0.08 1.29 -3.34
N ALA A 344 0.65 1.63 -4.51
CA ALA A 344 1.79 2.55 -4.61
C ALA A 344 1.54 3.91 -3.93
N VAL A 345 0.31 4.42 -4.00
CA VAL A 345 -0.12 5.67 -3.33
C VAL A 345 0.02 5.61 -1.81
N GLU A 346 -0.04 4.43 -1.18
CA GLU A 346 0.12 4.30 0.26
C GLU A 346 1.59 4.52 0.67
N LEU A 347 2.55 4.22 -0.22
CA LEU A 347 3.97 4.46 0.03
C LEU A 347 4.42 5.84 -0.45
N GLY A 348 4.00 6.25 -1.66
CA GLY A 348 4.44 7.48 -2.31
C GLY A 348 3.56 8.69 -2.05
N GLY A 349 2.37 8.51 -1.45
CA GLY A 349 1.39 9.56 -1.26
C GLY A 349 0.84 10.13 -2.56
N THR A 350 0.24 11.31 -2.50
CA THR A 350 -0.30 12.04 -3.66
C THR A 350 0.79 12.77 -4.47
N ARG A 351 2.02 12.84 -3.95
CA ARG A 351 3.16 13.51 -4.59
C ARG A 351 3.87 12.65 -5.63
N ARG A 352 3.75 11.33 -5.52
CA ARG A 352 4.42 10.37 -6.39
C ARG A 352 3.35 9.69 -7.27
N PRO A 353 3.61 9.49 -8.57
CA PRO A 353 2.75 8.70 -9.44
C PRO A 353 2.52 7.31 -8.89
N THR A 354 1.37 6.74 -9.27
CA THR A 354 1.00 5.39 -8.86
C THR A 354 1.57 4.32 -9.79
N VAL A 355 2.01 4.71 -10.99
CA VAL A 355 2.68 3.84 -11.96
C VAL A 355 4.14 4.27 -12.19
N GLY A 356 4.93 3.39 -12.81
CA GLY A 356 6.35 3.63 -13.11
C GLY A 356 7.32 2.95 -12.15
N TRP A 357 6.86 2.58 -10.95
CA TRP A 357 7.67 1.88 -9.95
C TRP A 357 8.26 0.57 -10.49
N ARG A 358 9.57 0.39 -10.31
CA ARG A 358 10.36 -0.74 -10.82
C ARG A 358 10.63 -1.80 -9.77
N VAL A 359 10.73 -1.39 -8.52
CA VAL A 359 10.92 -2.21 -7.33
C VAL A 359 9.61 -2.22 -6.55
N PRO A 360 9.06 -3.39 -6.21
CA PRO A 360 7.84 -3.49 -5.40
C PRO A 360 8.17 -3.17 -3.94
N CYS A 361 8.45 -1.90 -3.65
CA CYS A 361 9.17 -1.45 -2.45
C CYS A 361 8.59 -2.01 -1.15
N ALA A 362 7.30 -1.83 -0.89
CA ALA A 362 6.67 -2.33 0.33
C ALA A 362 6.62 -3.87 0.42
N ALA A 363 6.47 -4.56 -0.71
CA ALA A 363 6.48 -6.02 -0.73
C ALA A 363 7.89 -6.57 -0.53
N LEU A 364 8.91 -5.94 -1.13
CA LEU A 364 10.31 -6.25 -0.90
C LEU A 364 10.70 -5.98 0.56
N ASP A 365 10.21 -4.89 1.16
CA ASP A 365 10.46 -4.58 2.57
C ASP A 365 9.88 -5.66 3.50
N ALA A 366 8.67 -6.13 3.19
CA ALA A 366 8.08 -7.29 3.88
C ALA A 366 8.90 -8.58 3.68
N CYS A 367 9.55 -8.80 2.53
CA CYS A 367 10.50 -9.89 2.36
C CYS A 367 11.73 -9.72 3.29
N LEU A 368 12.29 -8.50 3.39
CA LEU A 368 13.40 -8.23 4.31
C LEU A 368 12.99 -8.44 5.77
N TYR A 369 11.77 -8.04 6.15
CA TYR A 369 11.21 -8.28 7.48
C TYR A 369 11.00 -9.79 7.75
N ALA A 370 10.56 -10.55 6.75
CA ALA A 370 10.43 -12.00 6.82
C ALA A 370 11.80 -12.66 7.03
N VAL A 371 12.84 -12.20 6.33
CA VAL A 371 14.23 -12.63 6.57
C VAL A 371 14.66 -12.32 8.00
N GLY A 372 14.41 -11.10 8.50
CA GLY A 372 14.70 -10.71 9.88
C GLY A 372 14.01 -11.61 10.92
N THR A 373 12.77 -12.03 10.63
CA THR A 373 12.01 -12.96 11.49
C THR A 373 12.68 -14.33 11.57
N LEU A 374 13.10 -14.91 10.43
CA LEU A 374 13.83 -16.17 10.42
C LEU A 374 15.22 -16.03 11.07
N ALA A 375 15.90 -14.91 10.84
CA ALA A 375 17.22 -14.60 11.39
C ALA A 375 17.18 -14.45 12.92
N TRP A 376 16.11 -13.90 13.48
CA TRP A 376 15.90 -13.82 14.93
C TRP A 376 15.90 -15.19 15.59
N GLY A 377 15.33 -16.20 14.92
CA GLY A 377 15.37 -17.59 15.37
C GLY A 377 16.78 -18.21 15.36
N GLN A 378 17.68 -17.72 14.49
CA GLN A 378 19.08 -18.15 14.47
C GLN A 378 19.91 -17.45 15.55
N GLN A 379 19.64 -16.17 15.75
CA GLN A 379 20.35 -15.32 16.70
C GLN A 379 19.44 -14.12 17.05
N PRO A 380 18.95 -14.02 18.30
CA PRO A 380 17.94 -13.04 18.71
C PRO A 380 18.58 -11.66 18.91
N ARG A 381 19.05 -11.07 17.81
CA ARG A 381 19.60 -9.72 17.72
C ARG A 381 18.91 -9.02 16.55
N GLN A 382 18.83 -7.69 16.65
CA GLN A 382 18.34 -6.88 15.54
C GLN A 382 19.25 -7.01 14.33
N THR A 383 18.67 -6.91 13.15
CA THR A 383 19.37 -7.09 11.88
C THR A 383 19.22 -5.86 11.00
N VAL A 384 20.24 -5.57 10.22
CA VAL A 384 20.17 -4.58 9.13
C VAL A 384 20.58 -5.23 7.81
N PRO A 385 19.95 -4.83 6.68
CA PRO A 385 20.41 -5.26 5.37
C PRO A 385 21.84 -4.78 5.11
N LYS A 386 22.68 -5.63 4.51
CA LYS A 386 24.07 -5.30 4.17
C LYS A 386 24.31 -5.37 2.67
N SER A 387 23.95 -6.47 2.03
CA SER A 387 24.12 -6.62 0.59
C SER A 387 23.16 -7.63 -0.03
N ILE A 388 23.02 -7.56 -1.34
CA ILE A 388 22.33 -8.58 -2.15
C ILE A 388 23.24 -8.91 -3.32
N GLY A 389 23.69 -10.16 -3.42
CA GLY A 389 24.51 -10.59 -4.56
C GLY A 389 23.79 -10.38 -5.89
N ARG A 390 22.51 -10.77 -5.95
CA ARG A 390 21.65 -10.57 -7.11
C ARG A 390 20.18 -10.39 -6.67
N LEU A 391 19.53 -9.36 -7.19
CA LEU A 391 18.09 -9.11 -7.05
C LEU A 391 17.44 -9.01 -8.42
N ARG A 392 16.51 -9.90 -8.73
CA ARG A 392 15.71 -9.88 -9.96
C ARG A 392 14.32 -9.41 -9.64
N ILE A 393 13.86 -8.40 -10.35
CA ILE A 393 12.46 -7.98 -10.33
C ILE A 393 11.81 -8.37 -11.65
N PHE A 394 10.84 -9.28 -11.57
CA PHE A 394 10.14 -9.81 -12.73
C PHE A 394 8.87 -9.01 -13.06
N ASP A 395 8.16 -8.55 -12.03
CA ASP A 395 6.83 -7.93 -12.16
C ASP A 395 6.45 -7.19 -10.86
N GLN A 396 5.41 -6.35 -10.94
CA GLN A 396 4.81 -5.66 -9.81
C GLN A 396 3.61 -6.45 -9.24
N PRO A 397 3.41 -6.44 -7.90
CA PRO A 397 2.16 -6.89 -7.32
C PRO A 397 1.03 -5.91 -7.69
N ARG A 398 -0.18 -6.44 -7.83
CA ARG A 398 -1.38 -5.61 -7.95
C ARG A 398 -1.68 -4.96 -6.59
N PRO A 399 -2.36 -3.80 -6.57
CA PRO A 399 -2.84 -3.22 -5.33
C PRO A 399 -3.65 -4.24 -4.53
N ARG A 400 -3.29 -4.42 -3.25
CA ARG A 400 -3.93 -5.38 -2.32
C ARG A 400 -3.77 -6.85 -2.71
N GLU A 401 -2.87 -7.19 -3.63
CA GLU A 401 -2.60 -8.58 -3.97
C GLU A 401 -2.04 -9.33 -2.76
N GLU A 402 -2.66 -10.47 -2.44
CA GLU A 402 -2.08 -11.44 -1.53
C GLU A 402 -0.88 -12.12 -2.19
N CYS A 403 0.28 -11.96 -1.57
CA CYS A 403 1.53 -12.53 -2.04
C CYS A 403 2.11 -13.49 -1.00
N THR A 404 2.92 -14.43 -1.47
CA THR A 404 3.66 -15.37 -0.64
C THR A 404 5.15 -15.14 -0.81
N VAL A 405 5.84 -14.90 0.29
CA VAL A 405 7.31 -14.90 0.34
C VAL A 405 7.81 -16.24 0.84
N GLU A 406 8.84 -16.77 0.19
CA GLU A 406 9.65 -17.87 0.66
C GLU A 406 11.05 -17.35 1.01
N VAL A 407 11.55 -17.71 2.19
CA VAL A 407 12.90 -17.38 2.66
C VAL A 407 13.64 -18.67 3.00
N LEU A 408 14.88 -18.78 2.55
CA LEU A 408 15.80 -19.87 2.85
C LEU A 408 17.03 -19.31 3.58
N PHE A 409 17.32 -19.84 4.77
CA PHE A 409 18.57 -19.62 5.46
C PHE A 409 19.67 -20.50 4.86
N LEU A 410 20.76 -19.88 4.41
CA LEU A 410 21.88 -20.59 3.80
C LEU A 410 22.98 -20.91 4.81
N ARG A 411 23.47 -19.88 5.50
CA ARG A 411 24.63 -19.98 6.40
C ARG A 411 24.71 -18.78 7.33
N ARG A 412 25.42 -18.96 8.45
CA ARG A 412 25.78 -17.91 9.41
C ARG A 412 27.29 -17.71 9.44
N GLN A 413 27.69 -16.46 9.60
CA GLN A 413 29.02 -16.00 10.02
C GLN A 413 28.86 -15.24 11.36
N GLU A 414 29.98 -14.91 12.01
CA GLU A 414 30.01 -14.36 13.38
C GLU A 414 29.01 -13.20 13.61
N GLU A 415 28.99 -12.22 12.71
CA GLU A 415 28.09 -11.06 12.78
C GLU A 415 27.24 -10.89 11.51
N SER A 416 27.07 -11.94 10.68
CA SER A 416 26.29 -11.85 9.44
C SER A 416 25.58 -13.15 9.04
N GLY A 417 24.38 -13.04 8.50
CA GLY A 417 23.58 -14.16 8.01
C GLY A 417 23.34 -14.05 6.51
N PHE A 418 23.30 -15.20 5.84
CA PHE A 418 23.08 -15.29 4.40
C PHE A 418 21.79 -16.05 4.08
N PHE A 419 21.01 -15.48 3.17
CA PHE A 419 19.67 -15.96 2.83
C PHE A 419 19.42 -15.87 1.32
N GLU A 420 18.44 -16.63 0.87
CA GLU A 420 17.73 -16.37 -0.38
C GLU A 420 16.27 -16.10 -0.07
N PHE A 421 15.61 -15.28 -0.89
CA PHE A 421 14.17 -15.17 -0.79
C PHE A 421 13.52 -14.92 -2.14
N ARG A 422 12.27 -15.37 -2.28
CA ARG A 422 11.47 -15.29 -3.50
C ARG A 422 10.09 -14.82 -3.13
N LEU A 423 9.52 -13.94 -3.95
CA LEU A 423 8.16 -13.43 -3.78
C LEU A 423 7.31 -13.87 -4.95
N PHE A 424 6.12 -14.36 -4.63
CA PHE A 424 5.13 -14.79 -5.58
C PHE A 424 3.81 -14.05 -5.33
N GLY A 425 3.19 -13.56 -6.39
CA GLY A 425 1.81 -13.07 -6.37
C GLY A 425 0.81 -14.23 -6.35
N GLN A 426 -0.43 -13.93 -6.71
CA GLN A 426 -1.47 -14.94 -6.82
C GLN A 426 -1.11 -16.00 -7.87
N GLN A 427 -1.57 -17.23 -7.64
CA GLN A 427 -1.33 -18.38 -8.53
C GLN A 427 0.15 -18.69 -8.77
N GLY A 428 1.05 -18.26 -7.88
CA GLY A 428 2.48 -18.54 -8.00
C GLY A 428 3.21 -17.67 -9.03
N ARG A 429 2.62 -16.56 -9.48
CA ARG A 429 3.28 -15.62 -10.41
C ARG A 429 4.54 -15.04 -9.75
N PRO A 430 5.75 -15.26 -10.28
CA PRO A 430 6.98 -14.77 -9.66
C PRO A 430 7.10 -13.25 -9.83
N LEU A 431 7.31 -12.55 -8.72
CA LEU A 431 7.44 -11.09 -8.66
C LEU A 431 8.91 -10.67 -8.48
N LEU A 432 9.64 -11.30 -7.55
CA LEU A 432 11.07 -11.07 -7.38
C LEU A 432 11.81 -12.29 -6.83
N GLU A 433 13.13 -12.31 -7.02
CA GLU A 433 14.07 -13.26 -6.43
C GLU A 433 15.32 -12.51 -5.96
N ALA A 434 15.75 -12.78 -4.72
CA ALA A 434 17.00 -12.30 -4.16
C ALA A 434 17.90 -13.48 -3.79
N LEU A 435 19.12 -13.48 -4.32
CA LEU A 435 20.15 -14.49 -4.10
C LEU A 435 21.34 -13.88 -3.36
N ASP A 436 21.91 -14.66 -2.45
CA ASP A 436 23.03 -14.25 -1.58
C ASP A 436 22.73 -12.91 -0.87
N TYR A 437 21.54 -12.82 -0.27
CA TYR A 437 21.18 -11.70 0.60
C TYR A 437 21.95 -11.82 1.90
N GLN A 438 22.73 -10.78 2.23
CA GLN A 438 23.46 -10.67 3.49
C GLN A 438 22.78 -9.66 4.39
N LEU A 439 22.51 -10.07 5.62
CA LEU A 439 22.23 -9.17 6.74
C LEU A 439 23.38 -9.15 7.72
N GLN A 440 23.42 -8.10 8.53
CA GLN A 440 24.32 -7.97 9.66
C GLN A 440 23.51 -7.95 10.95
N TRP A 441 23.92 -8.74 11.95
CA TRP A 441 23.39 -8.57 13.30
C TRP A 441 24.03 -7.35 13.95
N LEU A 442 23.21 -6.54 14.60
CA LEU A 442 23.71 -5.42 15.39
C LEU A 442 24.28 -5.95 16.72
N GLY A 443 25.41 -5.39 17.15
CA GLY A 443 26.01 -5.70 18.44
C GLY A 443 25.05 -5.45 19.61
N SER A 444 25.32 -6.11 20.74
CA SER A 444 24.56 -5.92 22.00
C SER A 444 24.48 -4.42 22.35
N PRO A 445 23.43 -3.93 23.05
CA PRO A 445 23.16 -2.49 23.27
C PRO A 445 24.29 -1.64 23.87
N ALA A 446 25.41 -2.24 24.28
CA ALA A 446 26.56 -1.55 24.85
C ALA A 446 27.51 -0.88 23.81
N LEU A 447 27.26 -0.99 22.50
CA LEU A 447 28.25 -0.57 21.47
C LEU A 447 27.75 0.42 20.40
N VAL A 448 26.58 1.05 20.58
CA VAL A 448 26.07 2.09 19.64
C VAL A 448 26.04 3.49 20.29
N ALA A 449 26.82 3.67 21.35
CA ALA A 449 27.17 4.99 21.88
C ALA A 449 28.63 5.29 21.53
N ARG A 450 28.86 5.63 20.26
CA ARG A 450 30.03 6.39 19.76
C ARG A 450 29.85 6.61 18.25
N ASP A 451 29.33 7.79 17.95
CA ASP A 451 29.77 8.74 16.90
C ASP A 451 28.58 9.46 16.27
#